data_AF-A0A6N2UHT1-F1
#
_entry.id   AF-A0A6N2UHT1-F1
#
_cell.length_a   1.000
_cell.length_b   1.000
_cell.length_c   1.000
_cell.angle_alpha   90.00
_cell.angle_beta   90.00
_cell.angle_gamma   90.00
#
_symmetry.space_group_name_H-M   'P 1'
#
loop_
_entity.id
_entity.type
_entity.pdbx_description
1 polymer ?
#
loop_
_entity_poly.entity_id
_entity_poly.type
_entity_poly.pdbx_seq_one_letter_code
_entity_poly.pdbx_strand_id
1 'polypeptide(L)'
;MKIEIENLNKIIDSKGKNILESLLANNIKIDNFCNGKGTCGKCKIKILKGSLNPITSLEKSLLSDDEINSEIRLACLTFPKTDLKIKTLGDNLAFKILDYGEIPDFKMKFDKGYGLCLDIGTTSLAMYLVDLSNGKKIDKISSINSQVKYGLDVMTRISFEYENENGKNLLQDEIIKSINNLIDELVNKNEIERSQIKKLVIGANTTMLHMLVGEDAKSLGKFPYKAKFLNSLKINSKDLGLNISAKIYTLPNVSAFVGSDIVAGVYLTDLKNQKNTLFIDIGTNGEIVLKTKDKLYATSTAAGPALEGMNISCGMRAESGAIDSVKIQNEKINFSTIDNKKPRGICGSGLLSSVGQIIEKDFVNKRGRILDPKKLDKGDYRKKFIKEDSKRKRIIILDQKENIYISQKDIRQVQLAKGAILSGFLILLEKENIEIKDLNSVIIAGGFGSHLKKEDLTGVGILPKNIEKKIRYVGNSSLIGAYMALMNENIIKEMEDLSQNITYLDLATSKNYERKFAKAMQF
;
A
#
# COMPACT_ATOMS: atom_id res chain seq x y z
N MET A 1 17.23 21.50 -21.68
CA MET A 1 15.96 21.78 -22.40
C MET A 1 14.91 22.06 -21.35
N LYS A 2 14.10 23.08 -21.51
CA LYS A 2 13.12 23.49 -20.50
C LYS A 2 11.77 22.80 -20.74
N ILE A 3 11.14 22.36 -19.66
CA ILE A 3 9.79 21.81 -19.66
C ILE A 3 8.92 22.76 -18.83
N GLU A 4 8.02 23.47 -19.50
CA GLU A 4 6.96 24.27 -18.87
C GLU A 4 5.75 23.39 -18.57
N ILE A 5 5.28 23.41 -17.32
CA ILE A 5 4.15 22.60 -16.85
C ILE A 5 2.99 23.54 -16.59
N GLU A 6 2.07 23.60 -17.56
CA GLU A 6 1.01 24.62 -17.63
C GLU A 6 0.15 24.64 -16.36
N ASN A 7 -0.30 23.49 -15.89
CA ASN A 7 -1.21 23.43 -14.74
C ASN A 7 -0.54 23.67 -13.38
N LEU A 8 0.79 23.76 -13.33
CA LEU A 8 1.54 24.03 -12.10
C LEU A 8 2.29 25.36 -12.14
N ASN A 9 2.24 26.09 -13.26
CA ASN A 9 3.03 27.31 -13.50
C ASN A 9 4.52 27.13 -13.12
N LYS A 10 5.09 25.97 -13.45
CA LYS A 10 6.49 25.63 -13.15
C LYS A 10 7.28 25.37 -14.42
N ILE A 11 8.54 25.80 -14.43
CA ILE A 11 9.51 25.50 -15.49
C ILE A 11 10.64 24.70 -14.86
N ILE A 12 10.94 23.54 -15.44
CA ILE A 12 12.02 22.65 -14.98
C ILE A 12 13.00 22.36 -16.12
N ASP A 13 14.23 21.98 -15.80
CA ASP A 13 15.20 21.52 -16.81
C ASP A 13 15.14 20.00 -16.95
N SER A 14 15.08 19.51 -18.19
CA SER A 14 15.10 18.07 -18.46
C SER A 14 16.46 17.44 -18.22
N LYS A 15 17.56 18.20 -18.36
CA LYS A 15 18.95 17.71 -18.29
C LYS A 15 19.20 16.43 -19.12
N GLY A 16 18.53 16.29 -20.27
CA GLY A 16 18.67 15.13 -21.17
C GLY A 16 17.97 13.85 -20.70
N LYS A 17 17.20 13.91 -19.61
CA LYS A 17 16.43 12.78 -19.07
C LYS A 17 15.04 12.69 -19.71
N ASN A 18 14.36 11.56 -19.50
CA ASN A 18 12.94 11.45 -19.84
C ASN A 18 12.10 12.39 -18.96
N ILE A 19 10.89 12.71 -19.42
CA ILE A 19 10.01 13.66 -18.74
C ILE A 19 9.68 13.18 -17.32
N LEU A 20 9.47 11.88 -17.09
CA LEU A 20 9.18 11.35 -15.76
C LEU A 20 10.32 11.66 -14.77
N GLU A 21 11.56 11.37 -15.13
CA GLU A 21 12.72 11.65 -14.29
C GLU A 21 12.89 13.13 -14.03
N SER A 22 12.66 13.98 -15.03
CA SER A 22 12.69 15.44 -14.86
C SER A 22 11.63 15.90 -13.86
N LEU A 23 10.40 15.37 -13.95
CA LEU A 23 9.32 15.68 -13.01
C LEU A 23 9.67 15.22 -11.59
N LEU A 24 10.10 13.97 -11.42
CA LEU A 24 10.44 13.40 -10.12
C LEU A 24 11.64 14.12 -9.47
N ALA A 25 12.67 14.47 -10.24
CA ALA A 25 13.83 15.20 -9.75
C ALA A 25 13.47 16.60 -9.20
N ASN A 26 12.38 17.19 -9.70
CA ASN A 26 11.86 18.49 -9.26
C ASN A 26 10.66 18.36 -8.30
N ASN A 27 10.48 17.18 -7.69
CA ASN A 27 9.39 16.87 -6.76
C ASN A 27 7.98 17.12 -7.34
N ILE A 28 7.80 16.96 -8.66
CA ILE A 28 6.51 17.08 -9.31
C ILE A 28 5.87 15.69 -9.39
N LYS A 29 4.74 15.54 -8.71
CA LYS A 29 4.01 14.28 -8.60
C LYS A 29 3.34 13.93 -9.93
N ILE A 30 3.46 12.67 -10.31
CA ILE A 30 2.77 12.07 -11.46
C ILE A 30 2.62 10.57 -11.20
N ASP A 31 1.51 9.98 -11.64
CA ASP A 31 1.28 8.55 -11.52
C ASP A 31 2.37 7.73 -12.22
N ASN A 32 3.19 7.00 -11.49
CA ASN A 32 4.32 6.26 -12.05
C ASN A 32 4.45 4.85 -11.49
N PHE A 33 3.36 4.07 -11.49
CA PHE A 33 3.28 2.77 -10.81
C PHE A 33 4.32 1.72 -11.24
N CYS A 34 4.88 1.79 -12.46
CA CYS A 34 5.98 0.90 -12.88
C CYS A 34 7.38 1.50 -12.68
N ASN A 35 7.45 2.69 -12.09
CA ASN A 35 8.63 3.52 -11.98
C ASN A 35 9.49 3.58 -13.25
N GLY A 36 8.92 4.15 -14.30
CA GLY A 36 9.71 4.41 -15.50
C GLY A 36 9.93 3.21 -16.44
N LYS A 37 9.64 1.97 -16.01
CA LYS A 37 9.88 0.75 -16.81
C LYS A 37 9.02 0.62 -18.08
N GLY A 38 8.07 1.53 -18.30
CA GLY A 38 7.21 1.51 -19.49
C GLY A 38 6.20 0.36 -19.52
N THR A 39 5.80 -0.19 -18.36
CA THR A 39 4.94 -1.40 -18.30
C THR A 39 3.54 -1.14 -17.74
N CYS A 40 3.29 0.00 -17.07
CA CYS A 40 1.97 0.28 -16.45
C CYS A 40 1.05 1.20 -17.25
N GLY A 41 1.60 2.09 -18.09
CA GLY A 41 0.82 3.06 -18.86
C GLY A 41 0.22 4.22 -18.06
N LYS A 42 0.70 4.48 -16.84
CA LYS A 42 0.04 5.40 -15.88
C LYS A 42 0.63 6.81 -15.83
N CYS A 43 1.87 6.99 -16.27
CA CYS A 43 2.54 8.31 -16.29
C CYS A 43 2.09 9.20 -17.45
N LYS A 44 0.78 9.31 -17.63
CA LYS A 44 0.18 10.03 -18.75
C LYS A 44 0.38 11.53 -18.57
N ILE A 45 0.91 12.16 -19.62
CA ILE A 45 1.04 13.60 -19.75
C ILE A 45 0.41 14.02 -21.07
N LYS A 46 -0.14 15.22 -21.10
CA LYS A 46 -0.58 15.83 -22.35
C LYS A 46 0.50 16.78 -22.85
N ILE A 47 0.90 16.62 -24.11
CA ILE A 47 1.82 17.53 -24.77
C ILE A 47 1.01 18.69 -25.34
N LEU A 48 1.44 19.93 -25.06
CA LEU A 48 0.79 21.15 -25.56
C LEU A 48 1.64 21.80 -26.65
N LYS A 49 2.97 21.84 -26.48
CA LYS A 49 3.92 22.36 -27.47
C LYS A 49 5.29 21.67 -27.38
N GLY A 50 6.00 21.68 -28.50
CA GLY A 50 7.41 21.28 -28.62
C GLY A 50 7.59 19.90 -29.26
N SER A 51 8.84 19.58 -29.61
CA SER A 51 9.22 18.35 -30.29
C SER A 51 9.84 17.34 -29.33
N LEU A 52 9.51 16.07 -29.52
CA LEU A 52 9.92 14.95 -28.67
C LEU A 52 10.28 13.71 -29.51
N ASN A 53 10.70 12.64 -28.86
CA ASN A 53 10.94 11.37 -29.54
C ASN A 53 9.65 10.78 -30.16
N PRO A 54 9.77 10.04 -31.29
CA PRO A 54 8.66 9.31 -31.87
C PRO A 54 7.97 8.41 -30.83
N ILE A 55 6.68 8.17 -31.02
CA ILE A 55 5.93 7.27 -30.15
C ILE A 55 6.50 5.86 -30.21
N THR A 56 6.80 5.30 -29.05
CA THR A 56 7.41 3.97 -28.93
C THR A 56 6.40 2.85 -29.13
N SER A 57 6.86 1.65 -29.48
CA SER A 57 5.99 0.46 -29.58
C SER A 57 5.31 0.10 -28.26
N LEU A 58 5.99 0.35 -27.13
CA LEU A 58 5.44 0.17 -25.79
C LEU A 58 4.29 1.16 -25.51
N GLU A 59 4.44 2.43 -25.87
CA GLU A 59 3.36 3.43 -25.75
C GLU A 59 2.13 3.02 -26.57
N LYS A 60 2.33 2.59 -27.83
CA LYS A 60 1.23 2.10 -28.68
C LYS A 60 0.50 0.89 -28.08
N SER A 61 1.16 0.11 -27.23
CA SER A 61 0.57 -1.06 -26.59
C SER A 61 -0.19 -0.76 -25.29
N LEU A 62 -0.02 0.45 -24.73
CA LEU A 62 -0.51 0.86 -23.42
C LEU A 62 -1.47 2.06 -23.47
N LEU A 63 -1.40 2.88 -24.51
CA LEU A 63 -2.31 4.00 -24.77
C LEU A 63 -3.35 3.58 -25.81
N SER A 64 -4.57 4.11 -25.69
CA SER A 64 -5.58 3.96 -26.76
C SER A 64 -5.34 4.94 -27.90
N ASP A 65 -5.86 4.64 -29.10
CA ASP A 65 -5.73 5.52 -30.27
C ASP A 65 -6.26 6.95 -30.01
N ASP A 66 -7.35 7.09 -29.26
CA ASP A 66 -7.91 8.40 -28.87
C ASP A 66 -6.95 9.22 -27.98
N GLU A 67 -6.19 8.55 -27.12
CA GLU A 67 -5.21 9.19 -26.25
C GLU A 67 -4.03 9.69 -27.07
N ILE A 68 -3.55 8.87 -28.01
CA ILE A 68 -2.47 9.22 -28.92
C ILE A 68 -2.89 10.41 -29.80
N ASN A 69 -4.10 10.37 -30.36
CA ASN A 69 -4.66 11.45 -31.18
C ASN A 69 -4.89 12.74 -30.37
N SER A 70 -5.03 12.63 -29.05
CA SER A 70 -5.18 13.77 -28.13
C SER A 70 -3.83 14.30 -27.59
N GLU A 71 -2.71 13.92 -28.21
CA GLU A 71 -1.35 14.29 -27.81
C GLU A 71 -0.98 13.83 -26.38
N ILE A 72 -1.54 12.69 -25.94
CA ILE A 72 -1.17 12.06 -24.67
C ILE A 72 0.01 11.12 -24.89
N ARG A 73 1.01 11.23 -24.01
CA ARG A 73 2.24 10.43 -24.02
C ARG A 73 2.53 9.85 -22.64
N LEU A 74 3.39 8.83 -22.58
CA LEU A 74 3.89 8.32 -21.30
C LEU A 74 5.18 9.05 -20.93
N ALA A 75 5.17 9.78 -19.82
CA ALA A 75 6.29 10.60 -19.38
C ALA A 75 7.60 9.81 -19.24
N CYS A 76 7.53 8.52 -18.90
CA CYS A 76 8.72 7.67 -18.77
C CYS A 76 9.36 7.23 -20.08
N LEU A 77 8.59 7.23 -21.17
CA LEU A 77 9.06 6.83 -22.50
C LEU A 77 9.23 8.05 -23.42
N THR A 78 9.01 9.25 -22.89
CA THR A 78 9.07 10.50 -23.64
C THR A 78 10.31 11.30 -23.26
N PHE A 79 11.08 11.69 -24.25
CA PHE A 79 12.29 12.49 -24.16
C PHE A 79 12.10 13.80 -24.95
N PRO A 80 12.30 14.96 -24.33
CA PRO A 80 12.27 16.24 -25.03
C PRO A 80 13.40 16.32 -26.05
N LYS A 81 13.10 16.87 -27.23
CA LYS A 81 14.09 17.28 -28.25
C LYS A 81 14.24 18.81 -28.32
N THR A 82 13.19 19.54 -27.98
CA THR A 82 13.20 21.00 -27.80
C THR A 82 12.64 21.34 -26.42
N ASP A 83 12.55 22.63 -26.13
CA ASP A 83 11.73 23.08 -25.01
C ASP A 83 10.28 22.61 -25.22
N LEU A 84 9.65 22.12 -24.15
CA LEU A 84 8.31 21.54 -24.16
C LEU A 84 7.37 22.35 -23.26
N LYS A 85 6.10 22.41 -23.67
CA LYS A 85 4.99 22.78 -22.78
C LYS A 85 4.09 21.56 -22.61
N ILE A 86 3.86 21.15 -21.37
CA ILE A 86 3.09 19.95 -21.02
C ILE A 86 2.02 20.27 -19.96
N LYS A 87 1.05 19.36 -19.82
CA LYS A 87 0.07 19.34 -18.73
C LYS A 87 0.08 17.97 -18.05
N THR A 88 0.18 17.97 -16.73
CA THR A 88 0.05 16.73 -15.93
C THR A 88 -1.44 16.40 -15.74
N LEU A 89 -1.77 15.10 -15.68
CA LEU A 89 -3.16 14.61 -15.66
C LEU A 89 -3.65 14.15 -14.27
N GLY A 90 -2.90 14.48 -13.21
CA GLY A 90 -3.24 14.19 -11.81
C GLY A 90 -3.46 15.47 -11.01
N ASP A 91 -4.43 15.45 -10.10
CA ASP A 91 -4.68 16.53 -9.13
C ASP A 91 -3.76 16.36 -7.91
N ASN A 92 -3.16 17.45 -7.43
CA ASN A 92 -2.41 17.47 -6.17
C ASN A 92 -3.40 17.43 -5.00
N LEU A 93 -3.75 16.24 -4.50
CA LEU A 93 -4.62 16.10 -3.32
C LEU A 93 -3.96 15.21 -2.26
N ALA A 94 -3.99 15.71 -1.02
CA ALA A 94 -3.47 15.06 0.18
C ALA A 94 -4.27 13.79 0.50
N PHE A 95 -3.58 12.71 0.91
CA PHE A 95 -4.25 11.45 1.24
C PHE A 95 -5.03 11.58 2.56
N LYS A 96 -6.25 11.06 2.59
CA LYS A 96 -7.04 10.90 3.81
C LYS A 96 -6.87 9.47 4.34
N ILE A 97 -5.93 9.27 5.26
CA ILE A 97 -5.88 8.04 6.08
C ILE A 97 -6.86 8.24 7.24
N LEU A 98 -7.91 7.42 7.33
CA LEU A 98 -8.92 7.49 8.40
C LEU A 98 -8.40 6.78 9.67
N ASP A 99 -8.45 7.46 10.81
CA ASP A 99 -8.07 6.90 12.12
C ASP A 99 -9.31 6.53 12.93
N TYR A 100 -9.97 5.44 12.54
CA TYR A 100 -10.97 4.80 13.40
C TYR A 100 -10.29 3.69 14.18
N GLY A 101 -9.78 4.02 15.36
CA GLY A 101 -9.31 3.05 16.33
C GLY A 101 -9.54 3.60 17.73
N GLU A 102 -10.26 2.86 18.56
CA GLU A 102 -10.26 3.12 20.00
C GLU A 102 -8.83 2.90 20.50
N ILE A 103 -8.22 3.98 20.97
CA ILE A 103 -6.94 3.90 21.68
C ILE A 103 -7.30 3.47 23.10
N PRO A 104 -6.79 2.33 23.60
CA PRO A 104 -7.08 1.90 24.96
C PRO A 104 -6.54 2.95 25.93
N ASP A 105 -7.16 3.06 27.10
CA ASP A 105 -6.64 3.93 28.16
C ASP A 105 -5.23 3.49 28.53
N PHE A 106 -4.29 4.44 28.45
CA PHE A 106 -2.91 4.21 28.82
C PHE A 106 -2.33 5.42 29.54
N LYS A 107 -1.32 5.17 30.38
CA LYS A 107 -0.66 6.25 31.12
C LYS A 107 0.21 7.08 30.18
N MET A 108 -0.20 8.31 29.92
CA MET A 108 0.61 9.31 29.21
C MET A 108 1.62 9.97 30.15
N LYS A 109 2.78 10.34 29.61
CA LYS A 109 3.80 11.17 30.25
C LYS A 109 3.96 12.43 29.41
N PHE A 110 3.62 13.57 30.00
CA PHE A 110 3.67 14.86 29.32
C PHE A 110 5.09 15.45 29.36
N ASP A 111 5.44 16.17 28.30
CA ASP A 111 6.73 16.83 28.12
C ASP A 111 6.52 18.17 27.38
N LYS A 112 7.54 19.01 27.28
CA LYS A 112 7.45 20.28 26.54
C LYS A 112 7.78 20.09 25.05
N GLY A 113 7.10 20.86 24.21
CA GLY A 113 7.33 20.90 22.76
C GLY A 113 6.50 19.87 22.01
N TYR A 114 6.96 19.54 20.80
CA TYR A 114 6.23 18.66 19.89
C TYR A 114 6.96 17.33 19.68
N GLY A 115 6.18 16.30 19.40
CA GLY A 115 6.64 14.99 19.01
C GLY A 115 6.07 14.60 17.65
N LEU A 116 6.77 13.69 16.98
CA LEU A 116 6.35 13.11 15.72
C LEU A 116 6.14 11.61 15.89
N CYS A 117 5.11 11.09 15.22
CA CYS A 117 4.91 9.65 15.02
C CYS A 117 5.02 9.40 13.53
N LEU A 118 5.77 8.39 13.11
CA LEU A 118 5.94 8.07 11.69
C LEU A 118 5.68 6.59 11.45
N ASP A 119 4.82 6.30 10.49
CA ASP A 119 4.62 4.99 9.92
C ASP A 119 5.30 4.94 8.54
N ILE A 120 6.28 4.05 8.38
CA ILE A 120 6.99 3.84 7.11
C ILE A 120 6.47 2.56 6.47
N GLY A 121 5.43 2.70 5.66
CA GLY A 121 4.96 1.64 4.77
C GLY A 121 5.84 1.53 3.52
N THR A 122 5.72 0.38 2.85
CA THR A 122 6.41 0.15 1.57
C THR A 122 5.94 1.14 0.51
N THR A 123 4.63 1.39 0.39
CA THR A 123 4.07 2.33 -0.60
C THR A 123 3.92 3.76 -0.08
N SER A 124 3.69 3.93 1.23
CA SER A 124 3.19 5.18 1.81
C SER A 124 3.88 5.49 3.12
N LEU A 125 4.05 6.77 3.41
CA LEU A 125 4.50 7.31 4.69
C LEU A 125 3.34 8.07 5.33
N ALA A 126 3.16 7.94 6.64
CA ALA A 126 2.17 8.71 7.38
C ALA A 126 2.80 9.27 8.66
N MET A 127 2.56 10.56 8.94
CA MET A 127 3.16 11.23 10.09
C MET A 127 2.13 12.02 10.89
N TYR A 128 2.15 11.88 12.21
CA TYR A 128 1.46 12.79 13.13
C TYR A 128 2.41 13.84 13.68
N LEU A 129 1.88 15.04 13.84
CA LEU A 129 2.38 16.05 14.76
C LEU A 129 1.59 15.97 16.07
N VAL A 130 2.29 15.88 17.20
CA VAL A 130 1.70 15.71 18.53
C VAL A 130 2.23 16.77 19.47
N ASP A 131 1.36 17.44 20.20
CA ASP A 131 1.74 18.29 21.33
C ASP A 131 2.01 17.41 22.56
N LEU A 132 3.27 17.40 23.02
CA LEU A 132 3.70 16.54 24.11
C LEU A 132 3.15 17.00 25.47
N SER A 133 2.67 18.24 25.58
CA SER A 133 2.20 18.81 26.86
C SER A 133 0.82 18.30 27.26
N ASN A 134 0.03 17.87 26.28
CA ASN A 134 -1.37 17.44 26.46
C ASN A 134 -1.71 16.17 25.65
N GLY A 135 -0.79 15.66 24.83
CA GLY A 135 -0.98 14.47 24.00
C GLY A 135 -1.90 14.68 22.79
N LYS A 136 -2.29 15.92 22.47
CA LYS A 136 -3.17 16.21 21.34
C LYS A 136 -2.44 15.98 20.02
N LYS A 137 -3.03 15.16 19.16
CA LYS A 137 -2.62 15.03 17.74
C LYS A 137 -3.03 16.32 17.02
N ILE A 138 -2.07 17.18 16.71
CA ILE A 138 -2.27 18.51 16.12
C ILE A 138 -2.61 18.39 14.64
N ASP A 139 -1.83 17.60 13.91
CA ASP A 139 -1.97 17.47 12.46
C ASP A 139 -1.52 16.09 11.98
N LYS A 140 -1.94 15.74 10.77
CA LYS A 140 -1.58 14.51 10.09
C LYS A 140 -1.24 14.80 8.64
N ILE A 141 -0.15 14.22 8.18
CA ILE A 141 0.27 14.26 6.80
C ILE A 141 0.61 12.85 6.31
N SER A 142 0.56 12.65 5.00
CA SER A 142 1.05 11.44 4.36
C SER A 142 1.63 11.72 2.98
N SER A 143 2.53 10.85 2.55
CA SER A 143 3.17 10.93 1.24
C SER A 143 3.38 9.53 0.67
N ILE A 144 3.75 9.48 -0.61
CA ILE A 144 4.25 8.25 -1.22
C ILE A 144 5.65 8.01 -0.68
N ASN A 145 5.96 6.78 -0.28
CA ASN A 145 7.33 6.41 0.02
C ASN A 145 8.13 6.46 -1.29
N SER A 146 8.99 7.46 -1.43
CA SER A 146 9.67 7.72 -2.69
C SER A 146 10.69 6.64 -3.09
N GLN A 147 11.03 5.72 -2.19
CA GLN A 147 11.75 4.49 -2.52
C GLN A 147 11.01 3.58 -3.52
N VAL A 148 9.73 3.85 -3.82
CA VAL A 148 9.04 3.24 -4.97
C VAL A 148 9.82 3.37 -6.28
N LYS A 149 10.75 4.34 -6.37
CA LYS A 149 11.65 4.45 -7.52
C LYS A 149 12.71 3.35 -7.65
N TYR A 150 12.94 2.60 -6.60
CA TYR A 150 13.93 1.52 -6.57
C TYR A 150 13.27 0.15 -6.47
N GLY A 151 12.02 0.08 -5.98
CA GLY A 151 11.23 -1.15 -5.95
C GLY A 151 9.83 -0.90 -5.40
N LEU A 152 8.86 -1.64 -5.92
CA LEU A 152 7.45 -1.54 -5.51
C LEU A 152 7.15 -2.33 -4.23
N ASP A 153 8.02 -3.27 -3.88
CA ASP A 153 7.91 -4.11 -2.70
C ASP A 153 9.28 -4.22 -1.99
N VAL A 154 9.30 -4.84 -0.82
CA VAL A 154 10.53 -5.00 -0.02
C VAL A 154 11.59 -5.83 -0.74
N MET A 155 11.19 -6.88 -1.46
CA MET A 155 12.13 -7.80 -2.12
C MET A 155 12.83 -7.14 -3.30
N THR A 156 12.10 -6.38 -4.11
CA THR A 156 12.64 -5.63 -5.24
C THR A 156 13.61 -4.53 -4.79
N ARG A 157 13.38 -3.90 -3.63
CA ARG A 157 14.33 -2.96 -3.02
C ARG A 157 15.59 -3.65 -2.50
N ILE A 158 15.45 -4.84 -1.90
CA ILE A 158 16.60 -5.65 -1.50
C ILE A 158 17.39 -6.09 -2.75
N SER A 159 16.72 -6.52 -3.82
CA SER A 159 17.36 -6.83 -5.10
C SER A 159 18.11 -5.63 -5.68
N PHE A 160 17.54 -4.42 -5.59
CA PHE A 160 18.23 -3.20 -5.99
C PHE A 160 19.54 -3.00 -5.23
N GLU A 161 19.58 -3.30 -3.93
CA GLU A 161 20.81 -3.27 -3.13
C GLU A 161 21.85 -4.31 -3.57
N TYR A 162 21.40 -5.50 -4.00
CA TYR A 162 22.28 -6.52 -4.58
C TYR A 162 22.88 -6.07 -5.91
N GLU A 163 22.07 -5.44 -6.76
CA GLU A 163 22.44 -5.05 -8.12
C GLU A 163 23.28 -3.77 -8.19
N ASN A 164 23.27 -2.95 -7.13
CA ASN A 164 23.93 -1.65 -7.11
C ASN A 164 24.84 -1.52 -5.89
N GLU A 165 26.13 -1.28 -6.12
CA GLU A 165 27.13 -1.13 -5.03
C GLU A 165 26.74 -0.02 -4.04
N ASN A 166 26.18 1.09 -4.52
CA ASN A 166 25.70 2.20 -3.70
C ASN A 166 24.19 2.10 -3.36
N GLY A 167 23.53 0.97 -3.63
CA GLY A 167 22.08 0.83 -3.52
C GLY A 167 21.53 1.12 -2.12
N LYS A 168 22.27 0.73 -1.08
CA LYS A 168 21.94 0.96 0.32
C LYS A 168 21.81 2.46 0.64
N ASN A 169 22.83 3.23 0.29
CA ASN A 169 22.85 4.67 0.56
C ASN A 169 21.79 5.39 -0.27
N LEU A 170 21.58 5.00 -1.53
CA LEU A 170 20.52 5.57 -2.37
C LEU A 170 19.11 5.35 -1.79
N LEU A 171 18.84 4.17 -1.23
CA LEU A 171 17.58 3.87 -0.56
C LEU A 171 17.43 4.67 0.74
N GLN A 172 18.49 4.79 1.52
CA GLN A 172 18.51 5.57 2.76
C GLN A 172 18.29 7.06 2.48
N ASP A 173 19.09 7.67 1.61
CA ASP A 173 19.00 9.08 1.24
C ASP A 173 17.57 9.45 0.80
N GLU A 174 16.94 8.55 0.06
CA GLU A 174 15.60 8.76 -0.46
C GLU A 174 14.53 8.76 0.63
N ILE A 175 14.59 7.84 1.60
CA ILE A 175 13.64 7.83 2.73
C ILE A 175 13.89 9.01 3.67
N ILE A 176 15.15 9.37 3.94
CA ILE A 176 15.53 10.54 4.75
C ILE A 176 15.03 11.84 4.13
N LYS A 177 15.21 12.01 2.81
CA LYS A 177 14.67 13.15 2.08
C LYS A 177 13.14 13.23 2.20
N SER A 178 12.45 12.09 2.04
CA SER A 178 10.99 12.04 2.19
C SER A 178 10.51 12.42 3.59
N ILE A 179 11.20 11.95 4.64
CA ILE A 179 10.88 12.30 6.03
C ILE A 179 11.11 13.79 6.28
N ASN A 180 12.24 14.34 5.82
CA ASN A 180 12.52 15.77 5.96
C ASN A 180 11.46 16.65 5.29
N ASN A 181 10.96 16.26 4.11
CA ASN A 181 9.88 16.97 3.42
C ASN A 181 8.56 16.93 4.21
N LEU A 182 8.21 15.79 4.81
CA LEU A 182 7.02 15.69 5.67
C LEU A 182 7.15 16.59 6.91
N ILE A 183 8.35 16.64 7.50
CA ILE A 183 8.63 17.54 8.62
C ILE A 183 8.51 19.00 8.18
N ASP A 184 9.10 19.38 7.04
CA ASP A 184 8.96 20.73 6.48
C ASP A 184 7.49 21.14 6.34
N GLU A 185 6.68 20.27 5.75
CA GLU A 185 5.26 20.57 5.53
C GLU A 185 4.50 20.74 6.86
N LEU A 186 4.71 19.85 7.83
CA LEU A 186 4.08 19.98 9.15
C LEU A 186 4.54 21.23 9.90
N VAL A 187 5.84 21.52 9.86
CA VAL A 187 6.44 22.66 10.55
C VAL A 187 5.90 23.97 9.98
N ASN A 188 5.91 24.10 8.66
CA ASN A 188 5.44 25.30 7.97
C ASN A 188 3.92 25.47 8.12
N LYS A 189 3.15 24.40 7.96
CA LYS A 189 1.68 24.45 8.04
C LYS A 189 1.17 24.80 9.43
N ASN A 190 1.89 24.40 10.48
CA ASN A 190 1.49 24.62 11.87
C ASN A 190 2.28 25.76 12.54
N GLU A 191 3.09 26.51 11.79
CA GLU A 191 3.87 27.65 12.27
C GLU A 191 4.73 27.32 13.51
N ILE A 192 5.28 26.10 13.56
CA ILE A 192 6.15 25.65 14.65
C ILE A 192 7.62 25.80 14.25
N GLU A 193 8.52 25.97 15.22
CA GLU A 193 9.95 25.91 14.92
C GLU A 193 10.46 24.46 14.95
N ARG A 194 11.37 24.10 14.03
CA ARG A 194 12.05 22.79 14.04
C ARG A 194 12.73 22.46 15.38
N SER A 195 13.20 23.50 16.08
CA SER A 195 13.82 23.41 17.41
C SER A 195 12.87 22.86 18.48
N GLN A 196 11.55 23.00 18.28
CA GLN A 196 10.51 22.58 19.21
C GLN A 196 10.15 21.10 19.06
N ILE A 197 10.55 20.44 17.98
CA ILE A 197 10.38 19.00 17.80
C ILE A 197 11.43 18.27 18.64
N LYS A 198 11.00 17.54 19.66
CA LYS A 198 11.89 16.90 20.66
C LYS A 198 12.03 15.40 20.48
N LYS A 199 11.02 14.73 19.92
CA LYS A 199 10.95 13.27 19.81
C LYS A 199 10.33 12.83 18.49
N LEU A 200 10.80 11.71 17.95
CA LEU A 200 10.21 11.02 16.82
C LEU A 200 10.17 9.51 17.13
N VAL A 201 8.99 8.90 17.05
CA VAL A 201 8.82 7.44 17.17
C VAL A 201 8.38 6.87 15.82
N ILE A 202 9.05 5.79 15.39
CA ILE A 202 8.90 5.22 14.05
C ILE A 202 8.44 3.76 14.14
N GLY A 203 7.30 3.47 13.52
CA GLY A 203 6.80 2.13 13.22
C GLY A 203 6.98 1.82 11.74
N ALA A 204 7.43 0.61 11.41
CA ALA A 204 7.63 0.15 10.04
C ALA A 204 7.93 -1.36 10.00
N ASN A 205 7.82 -1.96 8.82
CA ASN A 205 8.35 -3.30 8.61
C ASN A 205 9.89 -3.32 8.72
N THR A 206 10.46 -4.49 9.01
CA THR A 206 11.89 -4.67 9.32
C THR A 206 12.80 -4.14 8.22
N THR A 207 12.48 -4.40 6.95
CA THR A 207 13.26 -3.91 5.80
C THR A 207 13.27 -2.40 5.72
N MET A 208 12.13 -1.75 5.95
CA MET A 208 12.03 -0.29 5.97
C MET A 208 12.86 0.33 7.10
N LEU A 209 12.90 -0.28 8.29
CA LEU A 209 13.78 0.18 9.36
C LEU A 209 15.26 0.03 9.01
N HIS A 210 15.68 -1.08 8.40
CA HIS A 210 17.08 -1.28 7.99
C HIS A 210 17.50 -0.22 6.96
N MET A 211 16.65 0.03 5.95
CA MET A 211 16.91 1.06 4.94
C MET A 211 16.93 2.47 5.55
N LEU A 212 16.07 2.75 6.52
CA LEU A 212 16.06 4.03 7.23
C LEU A 212 17.40 4.30 7.93
N VAL A 213 17.91 3.32 8.68
CA VAL A 213 19.14 3.48 9.47
C VAL A 213 20.42 3.27 8.67
N GLY A 214 20.32 2.93 7.38
CA GLY A 214 21.49 2.70 6.52
C GLY A 214 22.18 1.37 6.76
N GLU A 215 21.46 0.40 7.32
CA GLU A 215 21.92 -0.97 7.52
C GLU A 215 21.70 -1.82 6.26
N ASP A 216 22.61 -2.76 6.01
CA ASP A 216 22.53 -3.66 4.85
C ASP A 216 21.31 -4.59 4.99
N ALA A 217 20.39 -4.51 4.02
CA ALA A 217 19.15 -5.27 4.01
C ALA A 217 19.23 -6.56 3.17
N LYS A 218 20.37 -6.86 2.51
CA LYS A 218 20.57 -8.05 1.67
C LYS A 218 20.29 -9.34 2.43
N SER A 219 20.74 -9.39 3.69
CA SER A 219 20.52 -10.54 4.57
C SER A 219 19.04 -10.85 4.88
N LEU A 220 18.14 -9.87 4.73
CA LEU A 220 16.70 -10.06 4.85
C LEU A 220 16.09 -10.77 3.63
N GLY A 221 16.72 -10.66 2.45
CA GLY A 221 16.25 -11.27 1.21
C GLY A 221 16.83 -12.66 0.91
N LYS A 222 17.78 -13.14 1.72
CA LYS A 222 18.47 -14.41 1.51
C LYS A 222 18.31 -15.32 2.73
N PHE A 223 17.86 -16.56 2.49
CA PHE A 223 17.78 -17.59 3.55
C PHE A 223 19.12 -17.70 4.29
N PRO A 224 19.14 -17.68 5.64
CA PRO A 224 18.01 -17.85 6.56
C PRO A 224 17.29 -16.56 7.01
N TYR A 225 17.27 -15.52 6.18
CA TYR A 225 16.50 -14.27 6.35
C TYR A 225 16.79 -13.59 7.70
N LYS A 226 18.07 -13.27 7.94
CA LYS A 226 18.51 -12.74 9.23
C LYS A 226 18.46 -11.22 9.23
N ALA A 227 17.71 -10.63 10.16
CA ALA A 227 17.80 -9.22 10.46
C ALA A 227 19.07 -8.88 11.24
N LYS A 228 19.65 -7.70 10.99
CA LYS A 228 20.80 -7.18 11.74
C LYS A 228 20.41 -6.77 13.14
N PHE A 229 19.19 -6.26 13.30
CA PHE A 229 18.61 -5.93 14.58
C PHE A 229 17.11 -6.28 14.62
N LEU A 230 16.64 -6.64 15.80
CA LEU A 230 15.22 -6.83 16.11
C LEU A 230 14.74 -5.92 17.25
N ASN A 231 15.63 -5.49 18.15
CA ASN A 231 15.29 -4.60 19.25
C ASN A 231 14.98 -3.17 18.76
N SER A 232 14.39 -2.36 19.65
CA SER A 232 14.22 -0.93 19.41
C SER A 232 15.60 -0.25 19.32
N LEU A 233 15.68 0.80 18.50
CA LEU A 233 16.87 1.62 18.37
C LEU A 233 16.59 3.00 18.93
N LYS A 234 17.61 3.58 19.58
CA LYS A 234 17.62 4.98 20.01
C LYS A 234 18.71 5.71 19.25
N ILE A 235 18.31 6.67 18.42
CA ILE A 235 19.18 7.29 17.41
C ILE A 235 19.14 8.82 17.57
N ASN A 236 20.27 9.48 17.35
CA ASN A 236 20.30 10.93 17.27
C ASN A 236 19.81 11.37 15.88
N SER A 237 18.97 12.40 15.81
CA SER A 237 18.46 12.89 14.52
C SER A 237 19.55 13.28 13.53
N LYS A 238 20.70 13.78 14.00
CA LYS A 238 21.83 14.14 13.15
C LYS A 238 22.49 12.93 12.49
N ASP A 239 22.60 11.81 13.21
CA ASP A 239 23.21 10.58 12.70
C ASP A 239 22.38 9.98 11.55
N LEU A 240 21.07 10.24 11.56
CA LEU A 240 20.14 9.81 10.54
C LEU A 240 20.00 10.80 9.36
N GLY A 241 20.58 12.01 9.46
CA GLY A 241 20.40 13.07 8.46
C GLY A 241 19.03 13.78 8.52
N LEU A 242 18.33 13.74 9.66
CA LEU A 242 17.10 14.51 9.85
C LEU A 242 17.38 15.93 10.33
N ASN A 243 16.73 16.90 9.72
CA ASN A 243 16.91 18.34 9.96
C ASN A 243 16.15 18.83 11.21
N ILE A 244 16.22 18.09 12.31
CA ILE A 244 15.59 18.40 13.60
C ILE A 244 16.58 18.09 14.74
N SER A 245 16.31 18.62 15.94
CA SER A 245 17.09 18.30 17.15
C SER A 245 16.27 17.40 18.09
N ALA A 246 16.03 16.17 17.66
CA ALA A 246 15.10 15.24 18.32
C ALA A 246 15.76 13.90 18.65
N LYS A 247 15.28 13.24 19.71
CA LYS A 247 15.57 11.83 19.96
C LYS A 247 14.67 10.99 19.05
N ILE A 248 15.27 10.05 18.32
CA ILE A 248 14.55 9.13 17.45
C ILE A 248 14.50 7.77 18.12
N TYR A 249 13.33 7.15 18.09
CA TYR A 249 13.10 5.79 18.53
C TYR A 249 12.47 4.98 17.41
N THR A 250 13.01 3.82 17.11
CA THR A 250 12.31 2.81 16.30
C THR A 250 11.60 1.84 17.21
N LEU A 251 10.44 1.34 16.81
CA LEU A 251 9.78 0.24 17.50
C LEU A 251 10.47 -1.10 17.17
N PRO A 252 10.30 -2.14 18.01
CA PRO A 252 10.97 -3.43 17.84
C PRO A 252 10.30 -4.32 16.80
N ASN A 253 11.08 -5.19 16.16
CA ASN A 253 10.65 -6.15 15.15
C ASN A 253 10.53 -7.57 15.75
N VAL A 254 9.84 -8.46 15.04
CA VAL A 254 9.74 -9.89 15.38
C VAL A 254 10.70 -10.72 14.53
N SER A 255 10.76 -10.45 13.23
CA SER A 255 11.57 -11.22 12.27
C SER A 255 11.95 -10.35 11.07
N ALA A 256 12.60 -10.93 10.05
CA ALA A 256 12.86 -10.22 8.79
C ALA A 256 11.58 -9.78 8.04
N PHE A 257 10.45 -10.48 8.24
CA PHE A 257 9.21 -10.24 7.49
C PHE A 257 8.05 -9.72 8.35
N VAL A 258 8.22 -9.67 9.67
CA VAL A 258 7.24 -9.13 10.60
C VAL A 258 7.95 -8.07 11.43
N GLY A 259 7.64 -6.81 11.13
CA GLY A 259 8.29 -5.68 11.75
C GLY A 259 7.48 -5.03 12.85
N SER A 260 7.93 -3.83 13.18
CA SER A 260 7.46 -3.04 14.29
C SER A 260 6.09 -2.40 14.09
N ASP A 261 5.68 -2.20 12.84
CA ASP A 261 4.32 -1.87 12.43
C ASP A 261 3.30 -2.89 12.97
N ILE A 262 3.64 -4.18 12.91
CA ILE A 262 2.79 -5.26 13.44
C ILE A 262 2.85 -5.32 14.95
N VAL A 263 4.03 -5.17 15.56
CA VAL A 263 4.16 -5.16 17.03
C VAL A 263 3.32 -4.02 17.63
N ALA A 264 3.37 -2.84 17.02
CA ALA A 264 2.52 -1.70 17.37
C ALA A 264 1.03 -2.06 17.35
N GLY A 265 0.57 -2.77 16.32
CA GLY A 265 -0.82 -3.21 16.23
C GLY A 265 -1.22 -4.31 17.22
N VAL A 266 -0.34 -5.29 17.46
CA VAL A 266 -0.56 -6.32 18.49
C VAL A 266 -0.67 -5.68 19.88
N TYR A 267 0.18 -4.70 20.18
CA TYR A 267 0.13 -3.96 21.44
C TYR A 267 -1.14 -3.10 21.56
N LEU A 268 -1.43 -2.27 20.56
CA LEU A 268 -2.61 -1.40 20.52
C LEU A 268 -3.90 -2.17 20.77
N THR A 269 -4.01 -3.36 20.19
CA THR A 269 -5.21 -4.16 20.28
C THR A 269 -5.29 -5.00 21.54
N ASP A 270 -4.28 -4.92 22.41
CA ASP A 270 -4.09 -5.83 23.54
C ASP A 270 -4.26 -7.30 23.14
N LEU A 271 -3.74 -7.66 21.97
CA LEU A 271 -3.95 -8.99 21.39
C LEU A 271 -3.43 -10.09 22.32
N LYS A 272 -2.38 -9.81 23.10
CA LYS A 272 -1.79 -10.75 24.08
C LYS A 272 -2.79 -11.25 25.14
N ASN A 273 -3.82 -10.46 25.46
CA ASN A 273 -4.83 -10.83 26.46
C ASN A 273 -6.15 -11.31 25.84
N GLN A 274 -6.25 -11.34 24.52
CA GLN A 274 -7.44 -11.85 23.83
C GLN A 274 -7.43 -13.39 23.69
N LYS A 275 -8.60 -13.96 23.43
CA LYS A 275 -8.81 -15.40 23.21
C LYS A 275 -9.09 -15.65 21.73
N ASN A 276 -8.36 -16.59 21.13
CA ASN A 276 -8.54 -17.05 19.73
C ASN A 276 -8.86 -15.90 18.76
N THR A 277 -7.99 -14.90 18.72
CA THR A 277 -8.14 -13.74 17.86
C THR A 277 -7.06 -13.73 16.80
N LEU A 278 -7.45 -13.40 15.57
CA LEU A 278 -6.52 -13.05 14.51
C LEU A 278 -6.42 -11.53 14.38
N PHE A 279 -5.20 -11.01 14.29
CA PHE A 279 -4.90 -9.68 13.81
C PHE A 279 -4.34 -9.80 12.39
N ILE A 280 -4.85 -9.01 11.45
CA ILE A 280 -4.47 -9.03 10.05
C ILE A 280 -4.20 -7.59 9.61
N ASP A 281 -2.95 -7.27 9.29
CA ASP A 281 -2.64 -6.04 8.58
C ASP A 281 -2.68 -6.32 7.08
N ILE A 282 -3.52 -5.58 6.35
CA ILE A 282 -3.67 -5.74 4.90
C ILE A 282 -3.05 -4.54 4.20
N GLY A 283 -1.88 -4.77 3.61
CA GLY A 283 -1.20 -3.84 2.72
C GLY A 283 -0.57 -4.57 1.52
N THR A 284 0.59 -4.10 1.08
CA THR A 284 1.40 -4.76 0.04
C THR A 284 1.76 -6.19 0.45
N ASN A 285 2.02 -6.37 1.74
CA ASN A 285 2.09 -7.66 2.40
C ASN A 285 0.78 -7.90 3.19
N GLY A 286 0.50 -9.16 3.47
CA GLY A 286 -0.54 -9.54 4.43
C GLY A 286 0.12 -10.16 5.66
N GLU A 287 0.37 -9.36 6.68
CA GLU A 287 0.86 -9.82 7.98
C GLU A 287 -0.29 -10.30 8.85
N ILE A 288 -0.14 -11.48 9.44
CA ILE A 288 -1.19 -12.12 10.24
C ILE A 288 -0.58 -12.56 11.56
N VAL A 289 -1.22 -12.20 12.66
CA VAL A 289 -0.87 -12.64 14.02
C VAL A 289 -2.05 -13.39 14.64
N LEU A 290 -1.86 -14.67 14.92
CA LEU A 290 -2.81 -15.49 15.67
C LEU A 290 -2.46 -15.47 17.16
N LYS A 291 -3.41 -15.04 17.98
CA LYS A 291 -3.42 -15.31 19.40
C LYS A 291 -4.27 -16.52 19.71
N THR A 292 -3.69 -17.49 20.42
CA THR A 292 -4.40 -18.62 21.02
C THR A 292 -3.77 -19.00 22.35
N LYS A 293 -4.59 -19.39 23.34
CA LYS A 293 -4.14 -19.75 24.70
C LYS A 293 -3.10 -18.74 25.20
N ASP A 294 -1.87 -19.18 25.46
CA ASP A 294 -0.76 -18.34 25.94
C ASP A 294 0.24 -17.95 24.84
N LYS A 295 -0.05 -18.24 23.56
CA LYS A 295 0.90 -18.09 22.46
C LYS A 295 0.47 -17.06 21.42
N LEU A 296 1.46 -16.46 20.77
CA LEU A 296 1.31 -15.59 19.62
C LEU A 296 2.12 -16.14 18.45
N TYR A 297 1.47 -16.35 17.31
CA TYR A 297 2.12 -16.78 16.07
C TYR A 297 1.93 -15.73 15.00
N ALA A 298 3.03 -15.26 14.42
CA ALA A 298 2.99 -14.31 13.31
C ALA A 298 3.46 -14.96 12.02
N THR A 299 2.89 -14.52 10.91
CA THR A 299 3.39 -14.83 9.58
C THR A 299 3.21 -13.62 8.66
N SER A 300 3.89 -13.63 7.52
CA SER A 300 3.73 -12.62 6.49
C SER A 300 3.48 -13.30 5.15
N THR A 301 2.59 -12.71 4.35
CA THR A 301 2.17 -13.23 3.05
C THR A 301 2.44 -12.21 1.96
N ALA A 302 2.91 -12.66 0.80
CA ALA A 302 3.09 -11.80 -0.37
C ALA A 302 1.74 -11.57 -1.08
N ALA A 303 0.88 -10.72 -0.49
CA ALA A 303 -0.42 -10.38 -1.06
C ALA A 303 -0.29 -9.60 -2.39
N GLY A 304 0.76 -8.78 -2.49
CA GLY A 304 1.04 -7.93 -3.64
C GLY A 304 0.18 -6.66 -3.63
N PRO A 305 0.55 -5.64 -4.42
CA PRO A 305 -0.05 -4.31 -4.31
C PRO A 305 -1.38 -4.18 -5.06
N ALA A 306 -1.96 -5.31 -5.50
CA ALA A 306 -3.22 -5.36 -6.24
C ALA A 306 -4.36 -4.70 -5.47
N LEU A 307 -4.41 -4.97 -4.16
CA LEU A 307 -5.41 -4.40 -3.29
C LEU A 307 -5.20 -2.89 -3.11
N GLU A 308 -4.01 -2.34 -3.32
CA GLU A 308 -3.78 -0.88 -3.30
C GLU A 308 -4.12 -0.20 -4.65
N GLY A 309 -4.73 -0.92 -5.59
CA GLY A 309 -5.06 -0.42 -6.93
C GLY A 309 -3.87 -0.42 -7.90
N MET A 310 -2.74 -1.02 -7.52
CA MET A 310 -1.54 -1.15 -8.36
C MET A 310 -1.56 -2.44 -9.17
N ASN A 311 -0.87 -2.46 -10.32
CA ASN A 311 -0.85 -3.63 -11.23
C ASN A 311 -2.22 -4.07 -11.77
N ILE A 312 -3.23 -3.19 -11.67
CA ILE A 312 -4.58 -3.38 -12.21
C ILE A 312 -4.77 -2.50 -13.45
N SER A 313 -5.40 -3.04 -14.49
CA SER A 313 -5.58 -2.39 -15.81
C SER A 313 -6.14 -0.98 -15.69
N CYS A 314 -7.33 -0.86 -15.10
CA CYS A 314 -7.96 0.43 -14.77
C CYS A 314 -7.69 0.86 -13.32
N GLY A 315 -6.67 0.30 -12.67
CA GLY A 315 -6.32 0.59 -11.28
C GLY A 315 -5.82 2.01 -11.07
N MET A 316 -6.22 2.60 -9.96
CA MET A 316 -5.69 3.86 -9.44
C MET A 316 -5.74 3.86 -7.91
N ARG A 317 -5.16 4.86 -7.28
CA ARG A 317 -5.24 5.06 -5.83
C ARG A 317 -6.65 5.48 -5.40
N ALA A 318 -6.93 5.40 -4.10
CA ALA A 318 -8.14 5.92 -3.50
C ALA A 318 -8.12 7.47 -3.49
N GLU A 319 -8.42 8.05 -4.64
CA GLU A 319 -8.44 9.49 -4.89
C GLU A 319 -9.74 9.90 -5.60
N SER A 320 -9.99 11.21 -5.70
CA SER A 320 -11.17 11.78 -6.34
C SER A 320 -11.42 11.18 -7.74
N GLY A 321 -12.62 10.66 -7.95
CA GLY A 321 -13.02 9.96 -9.18
C GLY A 321 -12.60 8.49 -9.25
N ALA A 322 -11.96 7.91 -8.25
CA ALA A 322 -11.76 6.46 -8.20
C ALA A 322 -13.07 5.75 -7.85
N ILE A 323 -13.41 4.71 -8.61
CA ILE A 323 -14.52 3.80 -8.28
C ILE A 323 -14.16 3.05 -6.99
N ASP A 324 -15.00 3.18 -5.97
CA ASP A 324 -14.78 2.65 -4.62
C ASP A 324 -15.79 1.58 -4.19
N SER A 325 -16.92 1.46 -4.89
CA SER A 325 -17.90 0.38 -4.71
C SER A 325 -18.65 0.09 -5.99
N VAL A 326 -19.00 -1.18 -6.21
CA VAL A 326 -19.80 -1.63 -7.36
C VAL A 326 -20.95 -2.50 -6.88
N LYS A 327 -22.12 -2.35 -7.50
CA LYS A 327 -23.30 -3.19 -7.27
C LYS A 327 -23.92 -3.61 -8.59
N ILE A 328 -24.12 -4.91 -8.77
CA ILE A 328 -24.81 -5.48 -9.93
C ILE A 328 -26.22 -5.89 -9.49
N GLN A 329 -27.22 -5.13 -9.92
CA GLN A 329 -28.62 -5.33 -9.56
C GLN A 329 -29.53 -4.99 -10.74
N ASN A 330 -30.64 -5.73 -10.89
CA ASN A 330 -31.61 -5.55 -11.98
C ASN A 330 -30.93 -5.50 -13.36
N GLU A 331 -29.98 -6.41 -13.59
CA GLU A 331 -29.17 -6.50 -14.83
C GLU A 331 -28.35 -5.25 -15.18
N LYS A 332 -28.13 -4.35 -14.21
CA LYS A 332 -27.34 -3.12 -14.37
C LYS A 332 -26.16 -3.10 -13.42
N ILE A 333 -25.05 -2.55 -13.89
CA ILE A 333 -23.88 -2.24 -13.06
C ILE A 333 -24.02 -0.80 -12.60
N ASN A 334 -24.04 -0.60 -11.28
CA ASN A 334 -23.99 0.71 -10.64
C ASN A 334 -22.71 0.80 -9.83
N PHE A 335 -22.15 2.00 -9.70
CA PHE A 335 -20.94 2.21 -8.92
C PHE A 335 -20.95 3.60 -8.27
N SER A 336 -20.19 3.75 -7.20
CA SER A 336 -19.86 5.04 -6.58
C SER A 336 -18.42 5.43 -6.90
N THR A 337 -18.12 6.72 -6.77
CA THR A 337 -16.76 7.26 -6.88
C THR A 337 -16.44 8.15 -5.70
N ILE A 338 -15.16 8.21 -5.33
CA ILE A 338 -14.69 9.13 -4.29
C ILE A 338 -14.95 10.58 -4.73
N ASP A 339 -15.49 11.38 -3.80
CA ASP A 339 -15.99 12.76 -3.99
C ASP A 339 -17.09 12.92 -5.05
N ASN A 340 -17.76 11.83 -5.45
CA ASN A 340 -18.81 11.83 -6.48
C ASN A 340 -18.37 12.49 -7.81
N LYS A 341 -17.09 12.35 -8.17
CA LYS A 341 -16.54 12.86 -9.44
C LYS A 341 -16.67 11.84 -10.56
N LYS A 342 -16.43 12.31 -11.79
CA LYS A 342 -16.36 11.45 -12.99
C LYS A 342 -15.37 10.31 -12.77
N PRO A 343 -15.70 9.05 -13.13
CA PRO A 343 -14.83 7.93 -12.85
C PRO A 343 -13.55 8.00 -13.69
N ARG A 344 -12.40 7.78 -13.06
CA ARG A 344 -11.06 7.83 -13.69
C ARG A 344 -10.32 6.49 -13.64
N GLY A 345 -10.81 5.58 -12.81
CA GLY A 345 -10.19 4.28 -12.54
C GLY A 345 -10.83 3.62 -11.34
N ILE A 346 -10.19 2.56 -10.84
CA ILE A 346 -10.71 1.66 -9.80
C ILE A 346 -9.70 1.65 -8.65
N CYS A 347 -10.13 2.01 -7.43
CA CYS A 347 -9.29 1.85 -6.24
C CYS A 347 -9.42 0.44 -5.64
N GLY A 348 -8.66 0.15 -4.60
CA GLY A 348 -8.65 -1.16 -3.95
C GLY A 348 -10.01 -1.68 -3.48
N SER A 349 -10.78 -0.84 -2.79
CA SER A 349 -12.14 -1.20 -2.36
C SER A 349 -13.05 -1.43 -3.56
N GLY A 350 -12.96 -0.57 -4.59
CA GLY A 350 -13.70 -0.74 -5.84
C GLY A 350 -13.35 -2.03 -6.57
N LEU A 351 -12.09 -2.44 -6.56
CA LEU A 351 -11.63 -3.69 -7.16
C LEU A 351 -12.25 -4.90 -6.43
N LEU A 352 -12.17 -4.94 -5.10
CA LEU A 352 -12.76 -6.03 -4.32
C LEU A 352 -14.29 -6.06 -4.46
N SER A 353 -14.93 -4.91 -4.41
CA SER A 353 -16.38 -4.78 -4.62
C SER A 353 -16.80 -5.25 -6.02
N SER A 354 -16.05 -4.86 -7.05
CA SER A 354 -16.27 -5.32 -8.43
C SER A 354 -16.13 -6.83 -8.56
N VAL A 355 -15.01 -7.40 -8.07
CA VAL A 355 -14.75 -8.83 -8.19
C VAL A 355 -15.73 -9.64 -7.34
N GLY A 356 -16.10 -9.14 -6.16
CA GLY A 356 -17.14 -9.75 -5.32
C GLY A 356 -18.48 -9.86 -6.05
N GLN A 357 -18.94 -8.78 -6.70
CA GLN A 357 -20.16 -8.81 -7.51
C GLN A 357 -20.03 -9.69 -8.77
N ILE A 358 -18.86 -9.71 -9.42
CA ILE A 358 -18.55 -10.57 -10.57
C ILE A 358 -18.65 -12.05 -10.20
N ILE A 359 -18.20 -12.42 -9.00
CA ILE A 359 -18.34 -13.79 -8.46
C ILE A 359 -19.80 -14.07 -8.12
N GLU A 360 -20.44 -13.18 -7.34
CA GLU A 360 -21.84 -13.34 -6.90
C GLU A 360 -22.84 -13.49 -8.05
N LYS A 361 -22.55 -12.86 -9.20
CA LYS A 361 -23.39 -12.89 -10.41
C LYS A 361 -22.88 -13.82 -11.50
N ASP A 362 -21.96 -14.73 -11.16
CA ASP A 362 -21.44 -15.77 -12.07
C ASP A 362 -20.88 -15.20 -13.40
N PHE A 363 -20.19 -14.06 -13.38
CA PHE A 363 -19.47 -13.57 -14.58
C PHE A 363 -18.18 -14.35 -14.84
N VAL A 364 -17.72 -15.09 -13.84
CA VAL A 364 -16.53 -15.94 -13.87
C VAL A 364 -16.88 -17.34 -13.36
N ASN A 365 -16.11 -18.35 -13.77
CA ASN A 365 -16.19 -19.68 -13.16
C ASN A 365 -15.39 -19.76 -11.84
N LYS A 366 -15.44 -20.90 -11.15
CA LYS A 366 -14.69 -21.16 -9.89
C LYS A 366 -13.16 -20.94 -9.98
N ARG A 367 -12.59 -21.01 -11.18
CA ARG A 367 -11.16 -20.73 -11.42
C ARG A 367 -10.89 -19.25 -11.74
N GLY A 368 -11.91 -18.40 -11.69
CA GLY A 368 -11.83 -16.97 -12.00
C GLY A 368 -11.78 -16.65 -13.50
N ARG A 369 -12.07 -17.61 -14.38
CA ARG A 369 -12.08 -17.35 -15.84
C ARG A 369 -13.38 -16.66 -16.23
N ILE A 370 -13.26 -15.50 -16.90
CA ILE A 370 -14.41 -14.77 -17.45
C ILE A 370 -15.13 -15.66 -18.48
N LEU A 371 -16.46 -15.74 -18.33
CA LEU A 371 -17.30 -16.57 -19.18
C LEU A 371 -17.23 -16.14 -20.64
N ASP A 372 -17.48 -17.11 -21.52
CA ASP A 372 -17.54 -16.87 -22.95
C ASP A 372 -18.92 -16.35 -23.34
N PRO A 373 -19.06 -15.09 -23.79
CA PRO A 373 -20.37 -14.56 -24.15
C PRO A 373 -21.01 -15.35 -25.31
N LYS A 374 -20.24 -16.07 -26.13
CA LYS A 374 -20.79 -16.93 -27.20
C LYS A 374 -21.41 -18.22 -26.67
N LYS A 375 -21.04 -18.66 -25.46
CA LYS A 375 -21.55 -19.88 -24.82
C LYS A 375 -22.70 -19.63 -23.84
N LEU A 376 -23.01 -18.37 -23.57
CA LEU A 376 -24.16 -17.99 -22.74
C LEU A 376 -25.46 -18.04 -23.55
N ASP A 377 -26.59 -18.21 -22.88
CA ASP A 377 -27.92 -18.21 -23.50
C ASP A 377 -28.25 -16.87 -24.16
N LYS A 378 -29.09 -16.87 -25.20
CA LYS A 378 -29.42 -15.64 -25.97
C LYS A 378 -29.93 -14.48 -25.10
N GLY A 379 -30.72 -14.76 -24.06
CA GLY A 379 -31.28 -13.76 -23.14
C GLY A 379 -30.38 -13.37 -21.97
N ASP A 380 -29.17 -13.92 -21.87
CA ASP A 380 -28.29 -13.67 -20.73
C ASP A 380 -27.75 -12.24 -20.72
N TYR A 381 -28.15 -11.46 -19.70
CA TYR A 381 -27.77 -10.06 -19.57
C TYR A 381 -26.26 -9.82 -19.45
N ARG A 382 -25.50 -10.82 -18.96
CA ARG A 382 -24.04 -10.71 -18.78
C ARG A 382 -23.31 -10.46 -20.12
N LYS A 383 -23.90 -10.91 -21.24
CA LYS A 383 -23.38 -10.64 -22.59
C LYS A 383 -23.22 -9.15 -22.89
N LYS A 384 -24.05 -8.29 -22.29
CA LYS A 384 -24.00 -6.84 -22.49
C LYS A 384 -22.71 -6.21 -21.93
N PHE A 385 -22.08 -6.87 -20.95
CA PHE A 385 -20.94 -6.35 -20.20
C PHE A 385 -19.63 -7.06 -20.54
N ILE A 386 -19.68 -8.31 -21.04
CA ILE A 386 -18.47 -9.04 -21.43
C ILE A 386 -18.07 -8.68 -22.86
N LYS A 387 -16.88 -8.09 -23.02
CA LYS A 387 -16.27 -7.76 -24.31
C LYS A 387 -14.92 -8.45 -24.49
N GLU A 388 -14.42 -8.48 -25.71
CA GLU A 388 -13.04 -8.86 -26.01
C GLU A 388 -12.21 -7.60 -26.27
N ASP A 389 -11.02 -7.53 -25.69
CA ASP A 389 -10.04 -6.48 -25.98
C ASP A 389 -9.36 -6.70 -27.35
N SER A 390 -8.46 -5.78 -27.73
CA SER A 390 -7.70 -5.86 -28.98
C SER A 390 -6.86 -7.13 -29.14
N LYS A 391 -6.59 -7.85 -28.05
CA LYS A 391 -5.83 -9.11 -28.00
C LYS A 391 -6.74 -10.33 -27.84
N ARG A 392 -8.06 -10.18 -28.07
CA ARG A 392 -9.10 -11.21 -27.88
C ARG A 392 -9.18 -11.75 -26.45
N LYS A 393 -8.74 -10.98 -25.45
CA LYS A 393 -8.91 -11.33 -24.04
C LYS A 393 -10.21 -10.74 -23.54
N ARG A 394 -10.92 -11.51 -22.72
CA ARG A 394 -12.21 -11.09 -22.17
C ARG A 394 -12.04 -10.08 -21.05
N ILE A 395 -12.90 -9.08 -21.06
CA ILE A 395 -13.00 -8.01 -20.09
C ILE A 395 -14.47 -7.80 -19.70
N ILE A 396 -14.72 -7.32 -18.49
CA ILE A 396 -16.04 -6.95 -17.99
C ILE A 396 -16.09 -5.44 -17.88
N ILE A 397 -16.93 -4.80 -18.69
CA ILE A 397 -17.06 -3.35 -18.72
C ILE A 397 -17.85 -2.87 -17.50
N LEU A 398 -17.26 -1.97 -16.71
CA LEU A 398 -17.92 -1.28 -15.61
C LEU A 398 -18.53 0.05 -16.06
N ASP A 399 -17.79 0.81 -16.87
CA ASP A 399 -18.27 2.04 -17.49
C ASP A 399 -17.82 2.11 -18.96
N GLN A 400 -18.79 2.27 -19.86
CA GLN A 400 -18.51 2.36 -21.30
C GLN A 400 -17.96 3.73 -21.69
N LYS A 401 -18.37 4.80 -20.99
CA LYS A 401 -18.06 6.17 -21.40
C LYS A 401 -16.59 6.51 -21.17
N GLU A 402 -16.06 6.14 -20.00
CA GLU A 402 -14.66 6.34 -19.63
C GLU A 402 -13.80 5.09 -19.90
N ASN A 403 -14.36 4.07 -20.55
CA ASN A 403 -13.70 2.81 -20.88
C ASN A 403 -13.04 2.14 -19.65
N ILE A 404 -13.79 2.04 -18.55
CA ILE A 404 -13.33 1.40 -17.31
C ILE A 404 -13.85 -0.03 -17.26
N TYR A 405 -12.92 -0.98 -17.05
CA TYR A 405 -13.21 -2.41 -17.11
C TYR A 405 -12.36 -3.20 -16.12
N ILE A 406 -12.80 -4.44 -15.86
CA ILE A 406 -12.06 -5.48 -15.16
C ILE A 406 -11.58 -6.50 -16.19
N SER A 407 -10.27 -6.71 -16.27
CA SER A 407 -9.69 -7.72 -17.15
C SER A 407 -9.50 -9.08 -16.46
N GLN A 408 -9.26 -10.12 -17.26
CA GLN A 408 -8.86 -11.43 -16.75
C GLN A 408 -7.58 -11.38 -15.88
N LYS A 409 -6.64 -10.48 -16.19
CA LYS A 409 -5.41 -10.30 -15.40
C LYS A 409 -5.72 -9.70 -14.04
N ASP A 410 -6.66 -8.75 -13.96
CA ASP A 410 -7.03 -8.09 -12.72
C ASP A 410 -7.69 -9.09 -11.75
N ILE A 411 -8.60 -9.93 -12.26
CA ILE A 411 -9.18 -11.04 -11.48
C ILE A 411 -8.08 -11.96 -10.94
N ARG A 412 -7.06 -12.27 -11.76
CA ARG A 412 -5.93 -13.11 -11.34
C ARG A 412 -5.11 -12.46 -10.22
N GLN A 413 -4.94 -11.14 -10.24
CA GLN A 413 -4.27 -10.41 -9.17
C GLN A 413 -5.05 -10.50 -7.85
N VAL A 414 -6.38 -10.36 -7.88
CA VAL A 414 -7.22 -10.56 -6.68
C VAL A 414 -7.13 -12.00 -6.17
N GLN A 415 -7.09 -13.00 -7.06
CA GLN A 415 -6.90 -14.40 -6.64
C GLN A 415 -5.54 -14.64 -5.97
N LEU A 416 -4.48 -13.97 -6.41
CA LEU A 416 -3.14 -14.08 -5.81
C LEU A 416 -3.14 -13.49 -4.40
N ALA A 417 -3.69 -12.28 -4.22
CA ALA A 417 -3.82 -11.65 -2.92
C ALA A 417 -4.70 -12.49 -1.97
N LYS A 418 -5.86 -12.97 -2.45
CA LYS A 418 -6.72 -13.91 -1.74
C LYS A 418 -5.97 -15.16 -1.31
N GLY A 419 -5.32 -15.83 -2.26
CA GLY A 419 -4.61 -17.08 -2.02
C GLY A 419 -3.53 -16.92 -0.96
N ALA A 420 -2.79 -15.80 -1.01
CA ALA A 420 -1.73 -15.49 -0.06
C ALA A 420 -2.28 -15.32 1.36
N ILE A 421 -3.23 -14.40 1.55
CA ILE A 421 -3.79 -14.08 2.88
C ILE A 421 -4.55 -15.27 3.45
N LEU A 422 -5.46 -15.90 2.67
CA LEU A 422 -6.27 -17.01 3.15
C LEU A 422 -5.42 -18.24 3.48
N SER A 423 -4.37 -18.53 2.72
CA SER A 423 -3.48 -19.66 3.04
C SER A 423 -2.67 -19.41 4.31
N GLY A 424 -2.14 -18.20 4.52
CA GLY A 424 -1.48 -17.81 5.77
C GLY A 424 -2.41 -17.91 6.98
N PHE A 425 -3.63 -17.41 6.83
CA PHE A 425 -4.71 -17.52 7.82
C PHE A 425 -4.94 -18.99 8.21
N LEU A 426 -5.15 -19.87 7.22
CA LEU A 426 -5.48 -21.28 7.48
C LEU A 426 -4.30 -22.06 8.09
N ILE A 427 -3.07 -21.74 7.69
CA ILE A 427 -1.88 -22.40 8.22
C ILE A 427 -1.64 -22.05 9.68
N LEU A 428 -1.86 -20.79 10.07
CA LEU A 428 -1.78 -20.40 11.47
C LEU A 428 -2.83 -21.13 12.33
N LEU A 429 -4.06 -21.28 11.83
CA LEU A 429 -5.08 -22.06 12.53
C LEU A 429 -4.69 -23.53 12.67
N GLU A 430 -4.19 -24.15 11.59
CA GLU A 430 -3.73 -25.53 11.59
C GLU A 430 -2.56 -25.77 12.55
N LYS A 431 -1.64 -24.80 12.68
CA LYS A 431 -0.49 -24.88 13.60
C LYS A 431 -0.92 -25.16 15.04
N GLU A 432 -2.08 -24.65 15.45
CA GLU A 432 -2.60 -24.79 16.82
C GLU A 432 -3.91 -25.61 16.88
N ASN A 433 -4.23 -26.34 15.81
CA ASN A 433 -5.43 -27.17 15.68
C ASN A 433 -6.74 -26.42 16.01
N ILE A 434 -6.84 -25.17 15.56
CA ILE A 434 -8.01 -24.32 15.76
C ILE A 434 -8.89 -24.39 14.50
N GLU A 435 -10.20 -24.55 14.67
CA GLU A 435 -11.12 -24.40 13.55
C GLU A 435 -11.60 -22.94 13.42
N ILE A 436 -12.01 -22.55 12.21
CA ILE A 436 -12.53 -21.19 11.92
C ILE A 436 -13.70 -20.83 12.87
N LYS A 437 -14.51 -21.82 13.25
CA LYS A 437 -15.65 -21.64 14.15
C LYS A 437 -15.22 -21.21 15.56
N ASP A 438 -14.02 -21.61 15.99
CA ASP A 438 -13.46 -21.39 17.33
C ASP A 438 -12.84 -20.00 17.50
N LEU A 439 -12.63 -19.27 16.41
CA LEU A 439 -12.18 -17.89 16.46
C LEU A 439 -13.20 -17.01 17.18
N ASN A 440 -12.77 -16.16 18.10
CA ASN A 440 -13.65 -15.20 18.76
C ASN A 440 -13.76 -13.90 17.96
N SER A 441 -12.64 -13.43 17.41
CA SER A 441 -12.55 -12.14 16.71
C SER A 441 -11.53 -12.20 15.58
N VAL A 442 -11.73 -11.37 14.56
CA VAL A 442 -10.73 -11.05 13.55
C VAL A 442 -10.58 -9.53 13.49
N ILE A 443 -9.38 -9.04 13.74
CA ILE A 443 -9.05 -7.63 13.74
C ILE A 443 -8.36 -7.33 12.43
N ILE A 444 -8.90 -6.40 11.66
CA ILE A 444 -8.28 -5.92 10.43
C ILE A 444 -7.66 -4.57 10.70
N ALA A 445 -6.40 -4.43 10.34
CA ALA A 445 -5.63 -3.21 10.49
C ALA A 445 -5.03 -2.78 9.16
N GLY A 446 -4.27 -1.69 9.24
CA GLY A 446 -3.58 -1.08 8.13
C GLY A 446 -4.33 0.13 7.60
N GLY A 447 -3.56 1.12 7.14
CA GLY A 447 -4.10 2.34 6.54
C GLY A 447 -4.95 2.07 5.31
N PHE A 448 -4.75 0.93 4.63
CA PHE A 448 -5.59 0.48 3.51
C PHE A 448 -6.70 -0.48 3.97
N GLY A 449 -6.35 -1.54 4.70
CA GLY A 449 -7.29 -2.57 5.16
C GLY A 449 -8.52 -2.01 5.89
N SER A 450 -8.35 -0.91 6.63
CA SER A 450 -9.40 -0.22 7.37
C SER A 450 -10.51 0.41 6.51
N HIS A 451 -10.30 0.56 5.20
CA HIS A 451 -11.32 1.08 4.26
C HIS A 451 -12.09 -0.03 3.52
N LEU A 452 -11.68 -1.29 3.67
CA LEU A 452 -12.32 -2.39 2.99
C LEU A 452 -13.62 -2.79 3.68
N LYS A 453 -14.67 -3.06 2.91
CA LYS A 453 -15.94 -3.57 3.44
C LYS A 453 -15.80 -5.04 3.83
N LYS A 454 -16.45 -5.45 4.93
CA LYS A 454 -16.41 -6.84 5.42
C LYS A 454 -17.00 -7.80 4.39
N GLU A 455 -18.06 -7.35 3.74
CA GLU A 455 -18.80 -8.07 2.70
C GLU A 455 -17.93 -8.26 1.45
N ASP A 456 -17.07 -7.29 1.11
CA ASP A 456 -16.19 -7.40 -0.04
C ASP A 456 -15.05 -8.40 0.25
N LEU A 457 -14.41 -8.31 1.43
CA LEU A 457 -13.35 -9.23 1.87
C LEU A 457 -13.82 -10.69 1.89
N THR A 458 -15.01 -10.94 2.41
CA THR A 458 -15.60 -12.27 2.49
C THR A 458 -16.25 -12.70 1.18
N GLY A 459 -16.79 -11.77 0.41
CA GLY A 459 -17.41 -12.00 -0.90
C GLY A 459 -16.41 -12.48 -1.94
N VAL A 460 -15.18 -11.93 -1.96
CA VAL A 460 -14.10 -12.50 -2.78
C VAL A 460 -13.45 -13.73 -2.16
N GLY A 461 -13.66 -13.93 -0.85
CA GLY A 461 -13.11 -15.03 -0.07
C GLY A 461 -11.67 -14.82 0.40
N ILE A 462 -11.17 -13.57 0.48
CA ILE A 462 -9.91 -13.27 1.19
C ILE A 462 -10.02 -13.77 2.63
N LEU A 463 -11.19 -13.57 3.23
CA LEU A 463 -11.57 -14.16 4.50
C LEU A 463 -12.77 -15.10 4.34
N PRO A 464 -12.89 -16.14 5.19
CA PRO A 464 -14.04 -17.04 5.18
C PRO A 464 -15.36 -16.31 5.46
N LYS A 465 -16.43 -16.62 4.73
CA LYS A 465 -17.74 -15.96 4.90
C LYS A 465 -18.33 -16.09 6.30
N ASN A 466 -18.10 -17.20 6.99
CA ASN A 466 -18.61 -17.45 8.33
C ASN A 466 -17.94 -16.61 9.44
N ILE A 467 -16.86 -15.87 9.15
CA ILE A 467 -16.21 -14.97 10.12
C ILE A 467 -16.63 -13.50 9.96
N GLU A 468 -17.46 -13.15 8.97
CA GLU A 468 -17.80 -11.75 8.63
C GLU A 468 -18.24 -10.94 9.85
N LYS A 469 -19.13 -11.52 10.67
CA LYS A 469 -19.65 -10.89 11.90
C LYS A 469 -18.60 -10.74 13.01
N LYS A 470 -17.50 -11.49 12.95
CA LYS A 470 -16.39 -11.46 13.91
C LYS A 470 -15.31 -10.45 13.51
N ILE A 471 -15.43 -9.82 12.33
CA ILE A 471 -14.47 -8.83 11.85
C ILE A 471 -14.69 -7.49 12.57
N ARG A 472 -13.61 -6.89 13.07
CA ARG A 472 -13.56 -5.50 13.54
C ARG A 472 -12.33 -4.80 12.95
N TYR A 473 -12.38 -3.48 12.85
CA TYR A 473 -11.30 -2.68 12.26
C TYR A 473 -10.55 -1.88 13.32
N VAL A 474 -9.25 -1.70 13.10
CA VAL A 474 -8.37 -0.85 13.90
C VAL A 474 -7.49 -0.11 12.90
N GLY A 475 -7.75 1.19 12.71
CA GLY A 475 -7.19 2.09 11.67
C GLY A 475 -5.72 1.90 11.24
N ASN A 476 -4.92 2.96 11.27
CA ASN A 476 -3.47 2.81 11.11
C ASN A 476 -2.85 2.41 12.47
N SER A 477 -2.77 1.11 12.73
CA SER A 477 -2.29 0.58 14.01
C SER A 477 -0.80 0.88 14.26
N SER A 478 0.03 0.90 13.21
CA SER A 478 1.45 1.28 13.30
C SER A 478 1.61 2.71 13.85
N LEU A 479 0.90 3.65 13.24
CA LEU A 479 0.98 5.07 13.60
C LEU A 479 0.38 5.35 14.99
N ILE A 480 -0.71 4.66 15.35
CA ILE A 480 -1.31 4.77 16.69
C ILE A 480 -0.41 4.15 17.76
N GLY A 481 0.21 2.99 17.51
CA GLY A 481 1.16 2.40 18.45
C GLY A 481 2.42 3.26 18.63
N ALA A 482 2.92 3.88 17.55
CA ALA A 482 3.98 4.88 17.63
C ALA A 482 3.58 6.10 18.48
N TYR A 483 2.32 6.54 18.39
CA TYR A 483 1.78 7.59 19.27
C TYR A 483 1.74 7.18 20.74
N MET A 484 1.30 5.96 21.05
CA MET A 484 1.32 5.45 22.44
C MET A 484 2.75 5.46 22.99
N ALA A 485 3.71 4.93 22.22
CA ALA A 485 5.12 4.92 22.57
C ALA A 485 5.75 6.32 22.68
N LEU A 486 5.34 7.27 21.85
CA LEU A 486 5.76 8.67 21.93
C LEU A 486 5.33 9.30 23.27
N MET A 487 4.08 9.06 23.66
CA MET A 487 3.50 9.61 24.90
C MET A 487 3.97 8.85 26.14
N ASN A 488 4.52 7.65 26.02
CA ASN A 488 5.16 6.96 27.12
C ASN A 488 6.25 6.00 26.64
N GLU A 489 7.51 6.42 26.77
CA GLU A 489 8.68 5.64 26.33
C GLU A 489 8.79 4.24 26.98
N ASN A 490 8.12 3.98 28.11
CA ASN A 490 8.09 2.63 28.70
C ASN A 490 7.37 1.63 27.79
N ILE A 491 6.42 2.08 26.97
CA ILE A 491 5.68 1.25 26.03
C ILE A 491 6.62 0.65 24.97
N ILE A 492 7.73 1.32 24.63
CA ILE A 492 8.73 0.76 23.72
C ILE A 492 9.31 -0.54 24.31
N LYS A 493 9.62 -0.55 25.61
CA LYS A 493 10.12 -1.75 26.31
C LYS A 493 9.06 -2.84 26.40
N GLU A 494 7.82 -2.47 26.67
CA GLU A 494 6.70 -3.43 26.69
C GLU A 494 6.48 -4.05 25.29
N MET A 495 6.66 -3.27 24.22
CA MET A 495 6.64 -3.77 22.85
C MET A 495 7.85 -4.66 22.54
N GLU A 496 9.02 -4.42 23.14
CA GLU A 496 10.20 -5.31 23.00
C GLU A 496 9.94 -6.66 23.66
N ASP A 497 9.42 -6.66 24.88
CA ASP A 497 9.02 -7.89 25.57
C ASP A 497 7.93 -8.63 24.79
N LEU A 498 6.96 -7.88 24.22
CA LEU A 498 5.92 -8.45 23.36
C LEU A 498 6.50 -9.09 22.10
N SER A 499 7.41 -8.43 21.39
CA SER A 499 7.96 -8.94 20.12
C SER A 499 8.73 -10.24 20.32
N GLN A 500 9.45 -10.39 21.45
CA GLN A 500 10.15 -11.61 21.82
C GLN A 500 9.21 -12.80 22.09
N ASN A 501 7.96 -12.51 22.49
CA ASN A 501 6.94 -13.54 22.74
C ASN A 501 6.14 -13.93 21.49
N ILE A 502 6.37 -13.27 20.34
CA ILE A 502 5.73 -13.62 19.08
C ILE A 502 6.61 -14.61 18.32
N THR A 503 6.09 -15.81 18.06
CA THR A 503 6.78 -16.82 17.24
C THR A 503 6.49 -16.59 15.77
N TYR A 504 7.52 -16.26 14.98
CA TYR A 504 7.40 -16.19 13.53
C TYR A 504 7.31 -17.59 12.90
N LEU A 505 6.35 -17.77 12.00
CA LEU A 505 6.15 -18.98 11.21
C LEU A 505 6.37 -18.68 9.73
N ASP A 506 7.41 -19.31 9.16
CA ASP A 506 7.71 -19.21 7.73
C ASP A 506 6.78 -20.14 6.92
N LEU A 507 5.90 -19.54 6.10
CA LEU A 507 4.97 -20.28 5.24
C LEU A 507 5.68 -21.13 4.20
N ALA A 508 6.84 -20.70 3.69
CA ALA A 508 7.59 -21.46 2.69
C ALA A 508 8.09 -22.80 3.25
N THR A 509 8.35 -22.87 4.56
CA THR A 509 8.74 -24.11 5.26
C THR A 509 7.54 -24.96 5.70
N SER A 510 6.32 -24.43 5.56
CA SER A 510 5.12 -25.12 6.01
C SER A 510 4.71 -26.25 5.07
N LYS A 511 4.33 -27.40 5.66
CA LYS A 511 3.93 -28.59 4.90
C LYS A 511 2.77 -28.29 3.94
N ASN A 512 2.96 -28.62 2.67
CA ASN A 512 1.99 -28.46 1.59
C ASN A 512 1.52 -27.01 1.35
N TYR A 513 2.35 -25.99 1.64
CA TYR A 513 1.99 -24.58 1.44
C TYR A 513 1.49 -24.31 0.01
N GLU A 514 2.23 -24.71 -1.02
CA GLU A 514 1.86 -24.48 -2.42
C GLU A 514 0.48 -25.02 -2.77
N ARG A 515 0.14 -26.22 -2.28
CA ARG A 515 -1.18 -26.83 -2.48
C ARG A 515 -2.27 -26.05 -1.75
N LYS A 516 -2.01 -25.58 -0.52
CA LYS A 516 -2.96 -24.77 0.26
C LYS A 516 -3.19 -23.42 -0.41
N PHE A 517 -2.13 -22.75 -0.85
CA PHE A 517 -2.18 -21.52 -1.63
C PHE A 517 -3.00 -21.72 -2.92
N ALA A 518 -2.68 -22.73 -3.74
CA ALA A 518 -3.40 -23.00 -4.98
C ALA A 518 -4.90 -23.29 -4.77
N LYS A 519 -5.27 -23.96 -3.66
CA LYS A 519 -6.66 -24.18 -3.28
C LYS A 519 -7.33 -22.86 -2.85
N ALA A 520 -6.64 -22.05 -2.06
CA ALA A 520 -7.12 -20.75 -1.59
C ALA A 520 -7.34 -19.72 -2.71
N MET A 521 -6.68 -19.87 -3.86
CA MET A 521 -6.89 -19.01 -5.03
C MET A 521 -8.23 -19.19 -5.75
N GLN A 522 -8.92 -20.32 -5.56
CA GLN A 522 -10.21 -20.58 -6.23
C GLN A 522 -11.32 -19.75 -5.59
N PHE A 523 -12.33 -19.35 -6.37
CA PHE A 523 -13.50 -18.64 -5.86
C PHE A 523 -14.53 -19.58 -5.26
#